data_AF-A0A813HIV8-F1
#
_entry.id   AF-A0A813HIV8-F1
#
_cell.length_a   1.000
_cell.length_b   1.000
_cell.length_c   1.000
_cell.angle_alpha   90.00
_cell.angle_beta   90.00
_cell.angle_gamma   90.00
#
_symmetry.space_group_name_H-M   'P 1'
#
loop_
_entity.id
_entity.type
_entity.pdbx_description
1 polymer ?
#
loop_
_entity_poly.entity_id
_entity_poly.type
_entity_poly.pdbx_seq_one_letter_code
_entity_poly.pdbx_strand_id
1 'polypeptide(L)'
;MNVEGGYLATSRYVEDTYSPGHASVWGSWYCTATRSWGFACCRALSRDAAPCCHVLRQPASGAASASDAGANKLKGDKIPTTTTFDPAVWRDRSAFETPEGFLAWCVRHLVQSWQAWLTDGSLETWARSAGSGHSSAAAFLSSKCAAEASQCVEDFCRKIAERRLSAELVRKLEEMCISISRREYTHAYKVYMDVTIGSKKWQSNLPCMVNFSASRQDTEVQWTPDSGANPVDEAGVRTHIVLLRRLTSVAQALLPNGDPSKNCG
;
A
#
# COMPACT_ATOMS: atom_id res chain seq x y z
N MET A 1 28.08 -30.30 23.36
CA MET A 1 26.70 -30.67 22.95
C MET A 1 26.52 -30.17 21.54
N ASN A 2 26.57 -31.05 20.55
CA ASN A 2 26.40 -30.69 19.13
C ASN A 2 24.91 -30.55 18.84
N VAL A 3 24.49 -29.37 18.38
CA VAL A 3 23.13 -29.11 17.92
C VAL A 3 23.06 -29.58 16.47
N GLU A 4 22.49 -30.75 16.24
CA GLU A 4 22.17 -31.23 14.88
C GLU A 4 21.06 -30.36 14.30
N GLY A 5 21.45 -29.38 13.48
CA GLY A 5 20.52 -28.58 12.69
C GLY A 5 19.84 -29.45 11.64
N GLY A 6 18.55 -29.73 11.84
CA GLY A 6 17.74 -30.46 10.87
C GLY A 6 17.69 -29.73 9.53
N TYR A 7 18.22 -30.35 8.49
CA TYR A 7 18.11 -29.86 7.12
C TYR A 7 16.66 -30.00 6.66
N LEU A 8 16.01 -28.88 6.35
CA LEU A 8 14.72 -28.88 5.67
C LEU A 8 14.90 -29.49 4.28
N ALA A 9 14.04 -30.45 3.93
CA ALA A 9 14.08 -31.11 2.62
C ALA A 9 13.94 -30.06 1.51
N THR A 10 14.94 -29.97 0.64
CA THR A 10 14.88 -29.13 -0.56
C THR A 10 13.79 -29.64 -1.47
N SER A 11 12.86 -28.77 -1.89
CA SER A 11 11.82 -29.15 -2.84
C SER A 11 12.44 -29.69 -4.13
N ARG A 12 11.91 -30.79 -4.65
CA ARG A 12 12.43 -31.46 -5.86
C ARG A 12 12.13 -30.69 -7.15
N TYR A 13 11.26 -29.69 -7.07
CA TYR A 13 10.77 -28.94 -8.22
C TYR A 13 11.42 -27.55 -8.24
N VAL A 14 11.97 -27.18 -9.39
CA VAL A 14 12.46 -25.82 -9.62
C VAL A 14 11.24 -24.91 -9.74
N GLU A 15 10.94 -24.20 -8.67
CA GLU A 15 9.91 -23.16 -8.65
C GLU A 15 10.34 -22.00 -9.57
N ASP A 16 9.37 -21.24 -10.05
CA ASP A 16 9.57 -20.03 -10.85
C ASP A 16 10.37 -20.16 -12.16
N THR A 17 10.28 -21.31 -12.84
CA THR A 17 10.89 -21.46 -14.16
C THR A 17 10.13 -20.66 -15.23
N TYR A 18 10.76 -19.62 -15.76
CA TYR A 18 10.21 -18.80 -16.85
C TYR A 18 10.29 -19.53 -18.19
N SER A 19 9.15 -19.63 -18.88
CA SER A 19 9.16 -20.04 -20.29
C SER A 19 9.82 -18.94 -21.14
N PRO A 20 10.74 -19.28 -22.05
CA PRO A 20 11.47 -18.29 -22.84
C PRO A 20 10.51 -17.39 -23.61
N GLY A 21 10.67 -16.07 -23.45
CA GLY A 21 9.82 -15.08 -24.12
C GLY A 21 8.58 -14.62 -23.36
N HIS A 22 8.34 -15.08 -22.13
CA HIS A 22 7.24 -14.63 -21.28
C HIS A 22 7.76 -13.95 -20.00
N ALA A 23 7.08 -12.90 -19.54
CA ALA A 23 7.47 -12.13 -18.34
C ALA A 23 6.85 -12.69 -17.04
N SER A 24 6.12 -13.80 -17.13
CA SER A 24 5.47 -14.46 -16.01
C SER A 24 5.52 -15.96 -16.22
N VAL A 25 5.53 -16.73 -15.13
CA VAL A 25 5.51 -18.19 -15.16
C VAL A 25 4.16 -18.72 -15.63
N TRP A 26 4.15 -19.91 -16.24
CA TRP A 26 2.91 -20.58 -16.62
C TRP A 26 2.07 -20.91 -15.38
N GLY A 27 0.80 -20.51 -15.37
CA GLY A 27 -0.07 -20.67 -14.20
C GLY A 27 -0.12 -19.45 -13.28
N SER A 28 0.52 -18.35 -13.66
CA SER A 28 0.41 -17.07 -12.94
C SER A 28 -0.95 -16.37 -13.11
N TRP A 29 -1.82 -16.86 -13.99
CA TRP A 29 -3.16 -16.31 -14.22
C TRP A 29 -4.19 -17.41 -14.52
N TYR A 30 -5.41 -17.27 -13.99
CA TYR A 30 -6.53 -18.18 -14.23
C TYR A 30 -7.66 -17.47 -15.00
N CYS A 31 -8.03 -18.00 -16.16
CA CYS A 31 -9.17 -17.53 -16.95
C CYS A 31 -10.46 -18.17 -16.44
N THR A 32 -11.35 -17.40 -15.84
CA THR A 32 -12.64 -17.90 -15.34
C THR A 32 -13.58 -18.31 -16.46
N ALA A 33 -13.50 -17.68 -17.64
CA ALA A 33 -14.37 -17.97 -18.78
C ALA A 33 -14.09 -19.36 -19.39
N THR A 34 -12.83 -19.72 -19.54
CA THR A 34 -12.41 -21.02 -20.12
C THR A 34 -12.05 -22.05 -19.06
N ARG A 35 -12.01 -21.66 -17.78
CA ARG A 35 -11.57 -22.47 -16.63
C ARG A 35 -10.16 -23.05 -16.79
N SER A 36 -9.26 -22.28 -17.41
CA SER A 36 -7.88 -22.71 -17.72
C SER A 36 -6.84 -21.75 -17.16
N TRP A 37 -5.68 -22.29 -16.81
CA TRP A 37 -4.50 -21.52 -16.41
C TRP A 37 -3.73 -21.02 -17.63
N GLY A 38 -3.07 -19.87 -17.48
CA GLY A 38 -2.25 -19.26 -18.53
C GLY A 38 -1.15 -18.36 -17.97
N PHE A 39 -0.52 -17.59 -18.86
CA PHE A 39 0.50 -16.59 -18.50
C PHE A 39 -0.15 -15.27 -18.11
N ALA A 40 0.22 -14.68 -16.98
CA ALA A 40 -0.27 -13.36 -16.56
C ALA A 40 0.15 -12.23 -17.51
N CYS A 41 1.32 -12.34 -18.16
CA CYS A 41 1.88 -11.30 -19.01
C CYS A 41 1.10 -11.08 -20.33
N CYS A 42 0.59 -12.14 -20.96
CA CYS A 42 -0.13 -12.04 -22.25
C CYS A 42 -1.53 -12.64 -22.21
N ARG A 43 -1.94 -13.26 -21.10
CA ARG A 43 -3.19 -14.02 -20.95
C ARG A 43 -3.33 -15.17 -21.95
N ALA A 44 -2.21 -15.66 -22.51
CA ALA A 44 -2.24 -16.82 -23.38
C ALA A 44 -2.53 -18.09 -22.57
N LEU A 45 -3.43 -18.92 -23.11
CA LEU A 45 -3.91 -20.17 -22.53
C LEU A 45 -3.20 -21.41 -23.10
N SER A 46 -2.11 -21.23 -23.85
CA SER A 46 -1.25 -22.32 -24.33
C SER A 46 0.17 -22.13 -23.83
N ARG A 47 0.82 -23.21 -23.37
CA ARG A 47 2.23 -23.19 -22.94
C ARG A 47 3.17 -22.85 -24.08
N ASP A 48 2.80 -23.26 -25.29
CA ASP A 48 3.58 -23.06 -26.52
C ASP A 48 3.21 -21.75 -27.21
N ALA A 49 2.50 -20.85 -26.51
CA ALA A 49 2.18 -19.54 -27.05
C ALA A 49 3.46 -18.78 -27.41
N ALA A 50 3.42 -18.10 -28.56
CA ALA A 50 4.53 -17.30 -29.03
C ALA A 50 5.01 -16.31 -27.94
N PRO A 51 6.33 -16.05 -27.87
CA PRO A 51 6.91 -15.05 -26.98
C PRO A 51 6.10 -13.75 -26.95
N CYS A 52 5.91 -13.20 -25.76
CA CYS A 52 5.31 -11.89 -25.60
C CYS A 52 6.12 -10.85 -26.37
N CYS A 53 5.48 -10.20 -27.34
CA CYS A 53 6.06 -9.05 -28.03
C CYS A 53 6.34 -7.85 -27.09
N HIS A 54 5.87 -7.92 -25.84
CA HIS A 54 5.98 -6.85 -24.85
C HIS A 54 7.38 -6.63 -24.24
N VAL A 55 8.36 -7.52 -24.47
CA VAL A 55 9.74 -7.24 -24.01
C VAL A 55 10.38 -6.07 -24.77
N LEU A 56 9.85 -5.68 -25.94
CA LEU A 56 10.39 -4.57 -26.73
C LEU A 56 9.43 -3.38 -26.94
N ARG A 57 8.27 -3.35 -26.27
CA ARG A 57 7.29 -2.27 -26.48
C ARG A 57 6.53 -1.96 -25.19
N GLN A 58 6.97 -0.91 -24.49
CA GLN A 58 6.03 -0.05 -23.78
C GLN A 58 5.36 0.85 -24.82
N PRO A 59 4.04 0.76 -25.03
CA PRO A 59 3.28 1.90 -25.49
C PRO A 59 2.47 2.48 -24.33
N ALA A 60 2.54 3.80 -24.22
CA ALA A 60 1.59 4.61 -23.47
C ALA A 60 0.15 4.26 -23.87
N SER A 61 -0.72 3.99 -22.91
CA SER A 61 -2.16 3.78 -23.14
C SER A 61 -2.97 4.66 -22.20
N GLY A 62 -3.07 5.95 -22.57
CA GLY A 62 -4.18 6.81 -22.19
C GLY A 62 -5.19 6.81 -23.33
N ALA A 63 -6.31 6.09 -23.17
CA ALA A 63 -7.57 6.32 -23.88
C ALA A 63 -8.66 5.45 -23.24
N ALA A 64 -9.44 6.04 -22.33
CA ALA A 64 -10.71 5.50 -21.90
C ALA A 64 -11.78 6.59 -22.02
N SER A 65 -12.82 6.21 -22.75
CA SER A 65 -14.03 6.95 -23.10
C SER A 65 -14.75 7.55 -21.89
N ALA A 66 -15.22 8.79 -22.03
CA ALA A 66 -16.12 9.43 -21.09
C ALA A 66 -17.56 9.35 -21.62
N SER A 67 -18.40 8.60 -20.91
CA SER A 67 -19.85 8.65 -21.01
C SER A 67 -20.39 9.63 -19.97
N ASP A 68 -21.36 10.40 -20.44
CA ASP A 68 -22.11 11.47 -19.80
C ASP A 68 -22.91 11.01 -18.57
N ALA A 69 -22.75 11.69 -17.42
CA ALA A 69 -23.62 11.54 -16.25
C ALA A 69 -23.61 12.81 -15.37
N GLY A 70 -24.73 13.53 -15.45
CA GLY A 70 -25.22 14.64 -14.63
C GLY A 70 -24.48 14.99 -13.33
N ALA A 71 -23.86 16.17 -13.31
CA ALA A 71 -23.32 16.81 -12.13
C ALA A 71 -24.43 17.54 -11.35
N ASN A 72 -24.74 17.03 -10.15
CA ASN A 72 -25.56 17.73 -9.17
C ASN A 72 -24.69 18.76 -8.44
N LYS A 73 -25.03 20.04 -8.57
CA LYS A 73 -24.23 21.19 -8.13
C LYS A 73 -24.35 21.38 -6.61
N LEU A 74 -23.54 20.66 -5.84
CA LEU A 74 -23.34 20.95 -4.42
C LEU A 74 -22.57 22.26 -4.27
N LYS A 75 -23.14 23.17 -3.47
CA LYS A 75 -22.63 24.49 -3.12
C LYS A 75 -21.36 24.29 -2.29
N GLY A 76 -20.20 24.35 -2.95
CA GLY A 76 -18.91 24.12 -2.32
C GLY A 76 -18.55 25.23 -1.35
N ASP A 77 -18.35 24.87 -0.09
CA ASP A 77 -17.61 25.69 0.87
C ASP A 77 -16.22 25.99 0.28
N LYS A 78 -15.85 27.27 0.31
CA LYS A 78 -14.56 27.74 -0.20
C LYS A 78 -13.45 27.13 0.64
N ILE A 79 -12.87 26.03 0.16
CA ILE A 79 -11.58 25.54 0.66
C ILE A 79 -10.59 26.69 0.44
N PRO A 80 -9.89 27.18 1.47
CA PRO A 80 -8.93 28.28 1.34
C PRO A 80 -7.70 27.82 0.54
N THR A 81 -7.72 28.03 -0.78
CA THR A 81 -6.74 27.48 -1.74
C THR A 81 -5.42 28.26 -1.82
N THR A 82 -5.07 29.15 -0.89
CA THR A 82 -3.81 29.93 -1.04
C THR A 82 -3.19 30.33 0.29
N THR A 83 -2.94 29.35 1.16
CA THR A 83 -1.94 29.53 2.21
C THR A 83 -0.59 29.16 1.59
N THR A 84 0.35 30.11 1.53
CA THR A 84 1.73 29.88 1.07
C THR A 84 2.28 28.65 1.77
N PHE A 85 2.54 27.59 1.01
CA PHE A 85 2.98 26.31 1.54
C PHE A 85 4.48 26.41 1.81
N ASP A 86 4.86 26.47 3.08
CA ASP A 86 6.26 26.31 3.47
C ASP A 86 6.54 24.81 3.71
N PRO A 87 7.27 24.13 2.81
CA PRO A 87 7.59 22.71 2.97
C PRO A 87 8.53 22.44 4.15
N ALA A 88 9.08 23.47 4.80
CA ALA A 88 10.01 23.32 5.92
C ALA A 88 9.32 23.18 7.28
N VAL A 89 8.10 23.67 7.46
CA VAL A 89 7.47 23.77 8.79
C VAL A 89 6.32 22.78 8.94
N TRP A 90 6.50 21.81 9.84
CA TRP A 90 5.41 20.92 10.23
C TRP A 90 4.33 21.68 11.00
N ARG A 91 3.05 21.54 10.64
CA ARG A 91 1.92 22.16 11.35
C ARG A 91 1.24 21.16 12.27
N ASP A 92 1.00 21.58 13.50
CA ASP A 92 0.25 20.77 14.47
C ASP A 92 -1.22 20.57 14.07
N ARG A 93 -1.80 19.49 14.58
CA ARG A 93 -3.20 19.14 14.31
C ARG A 93 -4.18 20.26 14.70
N SER A 94 -3.88 21.02 15.75
CA SER A 94 -4.70 22.14 16.22
C SER A 94 -4.84 23.28 15.20
N ALA A 95 -3.96 23.33 14.18
CA ALA A 95 -3.98 24.38 13.15
C ALA A 95 -5.04 24.14 12.05
N PHE A 96 -5.86 23.10 12.17
CA PHE A 96 -6.83 22.67 11.16
C PHE A 96 -8.21 22.49 11.78
N GLU A 97 -9.24 22.97 11.09
CA GLU A 97 -10.63 22.84 11.52
C GLU A 97 -11.13 21.40 11.40
N THR A 98 -10.72 20.68 10.34
CA THR A 98 -11.19 19.33 10.02
C THR A 98 -10.05 18.32 9.98
N PRO A 99 -10.30 17.03 10.35
CA PRO A 99 -9.30 15.97 10.24
C PRO A 99 -8.92 15.70 8.78
N GLU A 100 -9.87 15.84 7.84
CA GLU A 100 -9.63 15.73 6.40
C GLU A 100 -8.65 16.77 5.89
N GLY A 101 -8.79 18.03 6.35
CA GLY A 101 -7.88 19.12 6.01
C GLY A 101 -6.47 18.88 6.52
N PHE A 102 -6.35 18.41 7.78
CA PHE A 102 -5.06 18.02 8.35
C PHE A 102 -4.42 16.87 7.57
N LEU A 103 -5.16 15.81 7.27
CA LEU A 103 -4.69 14.67 6.49
C LEU A 103 -4.17 15.08 5.12
N ALA A 104 -4.97 15.82 4.36
CA ALA A 104 -4.60 16.30 3.03
C ALA A 104 -3.33 17.16 3.07
N TRP A 105 -3.18 17.99 4.10
CA TRP A 105 -1.96 18.77 4.29
C TRP A 105 -0.76 17.88 4.64
N CYS A 106 -0.90 16.94 5.57
CA CYS A 106 0.19 16.03 5.98
C CYS A 106 0.74 15.21 4.81
N VAL A 107 -0.13 14.59 4.00
CA VAL A 107 0.32 13.75 2.88
C VAL A 107 1.02 14.56 1.79
N ARG A 108 0.54 15.79 1.53
CA ARG A 108 1.20 16.73 0.61
C ARG A 108 2.56 17.16 1.15
N HIS A 109 2.64 17.48 2.45
CA HIS A 109 3.89 17.83 3.09
C HIS A 109 4.91 16.70 2.97
N LEU A 110 4.55 15.47 3.31
CA LEU A 110 5.46 14.32 3.22
C LEU A 110 6.01 14.09 1.81
N VAL A 111 5.17 14.18 0.77
CA VAL A 111 5.64 13.96 -0.62
C VAL A 111 6.49 15.13 -1.12
N GLN A 112 6.19 16.37 -0.72
CA GLN A 112 7.00 17.53 -1.06
C GLN A 112 8.34 17.53 -0.34
N SER A 113 8.37 17.16 0.95
CA SER A 113 9.62 16.94 1.69
C SER A 113 10.44 15.85 1.02
N TRP A 114 9.83 14.75 0.59
CA TRP A 114 10.53 13.71 -0.18
C TRP A 114 11.17 14.27 -1.47
N GLN A 115 10.44 15.04 -2.26
CA GLN A 115 10.98 15.68 -3.46
C GLN A 115 12.12 16.66 -3.15
N ALA A 116 12.00 17.44 -2.08
CA ALA A 116 13.06 18.33 -1.62
C ALA A 116 14.32 17.54 -1.22
N TRP A 117 14.18 16.45 -0.48
CA TRP A 117 15.29 15.57 -0.06
C TRP A 117 15.95 14.77 -1.19
N LEU A 118 15.23 14.60 -2.30
CA LEU A 118 15.81 14.08 -3.55
C LEU A 118 16.63 15.15 -4.25
N THR A 119 16.17 16.40 -4.22
CA THR A 119 16.80 17.52 -4.94
C THR A 119 18.06 18.00 -4.22
N ASP A 120 18.08 17.98 -2.88
CA ASP A 120 19.22 18.41 -2.06
C ASP A 120 20.31 17.33 -1.89
N GLY A 121 20.06 16.07 -2.29
CA GLY A 121 20.98 14.94 -2.13
C GLY A 121 21.03 14.34 -0.71
N SER A 122 20.15 14.77 0.21
CA SER A 122 20.04 14.23 1.57
C SER A 122 19.74 12.72 1.54
N LEU A 123 18.85 12.29 0.64
CA LEU A 123 18.51 10.88 0.47
C LEU A 123 19.66 10.02 -0.05
N GLU A 124 20.46 10.54 -0.97
CA GLU A 124 21.64 9.83 -1.46
C GLU A 124 22.68 9.65 -0.37
N THR A 125 22.90 10.70 0.42
CA THR A 125 23.85 10.68 1.55
C THR A 125 23.42 9.65 2.59
N TRP A 126 22.13 9.66 2.94
CA TRP A 126 21.54 8.64 3.81
C TRP A 126 21.72 7.23 3.22
N ALA A 127 21.38 7.02 1.94
CA ALA A 127 21.45 5.70 1.30
C ALA A 127 22.88 5.13 1.27
N ARG A 128 23.90 5.99 1.09
CA ARG A 128 25.32 5.58 1.19
C ARG A 128 25.68 5.16 2.62
N SER A 129 25.13 5.83 3.64
CA SER A 129 25.38 5.50 5.05
C SER A 129 24.66 4.23 5.53
N ALA A 130 23.48 3.92 4.98
CA ALA A 130 22.64 2.80 5.39
C ALA A 130 23.15 1.43 4.90
N GLY A 131 24.18 1.40 4.04
CA GLY A 131 24.75 0.18 3.47
C GLY A 131 23.88 -0.47 2.37
N SER A 132 24.48 -1.37 1.60
CA SER A 132 23.88 -2.00 0.41
C SER A 132 22.72 -2.97 0.68
N GLY A 133 22.35 -3.20 1.95
CA GLY A 133 21.33 -4.18 2.33
C GLY A 133 19.88 -3.69 2.20
N HIS A 134 19.64 -2.40 2.00
CA HIS A 134 18.28 -1.84 1.98
C HIS A 134 17.68 -1.91 0.57
N SER A 135 16.99 -3.01 0.26
CA SER A 135 16.24 -3.20 -1.00
C SER A 135 15.26 -2.04 -1.31
N SER A 136 14.78 -1.34 -0.28
CA SER A 136 13.89 -0.18 -0.40
C SER A 136 14.59 1.12 -0.84
N ALA A 137 15.91 1.24 -0.71
CA ALA A 137 16.64 2.48 -1.01
C ALA A 137 16.51 2.89 -2.48
N ALA A 138 16.53 1.93 -3.42
CA ALA A 138 16.38 2.20 -4.84
C ALA A 138 15.03 2.87 -5.17
N ALA A 139 13.95 2.47 -4.48
CA ALA A 139 12.64 3.08 -4.66
C ALA A 139 12.57 4.51 -4.09
N PHE A 140 13.30 4.79 -3.01
CA PHE A 140 13.35 6.12 -2.39
C PHE A 140 14.15 7.13 -3.21
N LEU A 141 15.18 6.67 -3.93
CA LEU A 141 16.04 7.50 -4.79
C LEU A 141 15.45 7.79 -6.19
N SER A 142 14.35 7.13 -6.55
CA SER A 142 13.73 7.29 -7.86
C SER A 142 12.89 8.58 -7.94
N SER A 143 13.39 9.59 -8.65
CA SER A 143 12.64 10.82 -8.97
C SER A 143 11.30 10.53 -9.67
N LYS A 144 11.26 9.52 -10.54
CA LYS A 144 10.02 9.04 -11.17
C LYS A 144 9.01 8.54 -10.13
N CYS A 145 9.45 7.76 -9.14
CA CYS A 145 8.57 7.26 -8.08
C CYS A 145 8.04 8.38 -7.19
N ALA A 146 8.84 9.42 -6.93
CA ALA A 146 8.39 10.59 -6.19
C ALA A 146 7.35 11.42 -6.97
N ALA A 147 7.50 11.53 -8.30
CA ALA A 147 6.51 12.18 -9.16
C ALA A 147 5.18 11.39 -9.20
N GLU A 148 5.24 10.07 -9.36
CA GLU A 148 4.06 9.19 -9.30
C GLU A 148 3.36 9.25 -7.93
N ALA A 149 4.13 9.29 -6.85
CA ALA A 149 3.62 9.48 -5.50
C ALA A 149 2.87 10.81 -5.37
N SER A 150 3.38 11.90 -5.94
CA SER A 150 2.71 13.20 -5.90
C SER A 150 1.35 13.17 -6.60
N GLN A 151 1.25 12.50 -7.75
CA GLN A 151 -0.04 12.34 -8.45
C GLN A 151 -1.02 11.50 -7.64
N CYS A 152 -0.55 10.42 -7.03
CA CYS A 152 -1.36 9.56 -6.18
C CYS A 152 -1.84 10.28 -4.91
N VAL A 153 -1.01 11.17 -4.32
CA VAL A 153 -1.41 12.03 -3.19
C VAL A 153 -2.53 12.99 -3.58
N GLU A 154 -2.49 13.60 -4.77
CA GLU A 154 -3.58 14.49 -5.20
C GLU A 154 -4.89 13.75 -5.47
N ASP A 155 -4.83 12.54 -6.01
CA ASP A 155 -6.00 11.65 -6.09
C ASP A 155 -6.54 11.30 -4.69
N PHE A 156 -5.65 11.00 -3.73
CA PHE A 156 -6.05 10.74 -2.35
C PHE A 156 -6.76 11.93 -1.71
N CYS A 157 -6.18 13.12 -1.84
CA CYS A 157 -6.74 14.36 -1.29
C CYS A 157 -8.11 14.65 -1.87
N ARG A 158 -8.33 14.35 -3.15
CA ARG A 158 -9.64 14.46 -3.80
C ARG A 158 -10.67 13.51 -3.17
N LYS A 159 -10.32 12.24 -2.96
CA LYS A 159 -11.19 11.25 -2.30
C LYS A 159 -11.54 11.64 -0.86
N ILE A 160 -10.59 12.21 -0.13
CA ILE A 160 -10.79 12.77 1.21
C ILE A 160 -11.80 13.94 1.15
N ALA A 161 -11.61 14.88 0.22
CA ALA A 161 -12.49 16.04 0.05
C ALA A 161 -13.92 15.64 -0.36
N GLU A 162 -14.07 14.58 -1.15
CA GLU A 162 -15.37 13.98 -1.52
C GLU A 162 -16.03 13.21 -0.37
N ARG A 163 -15.40 13.12 0.82
CA ARG A 163 -15.88 12.38 1.99
C ARG A 163 -16.22 10.91 1.69
N ARG A 164 -15.44 10.27 0.79
CA ARG A 164 -15.61 8.84 0.45
C ARG A 164 -15.04 7.90 1.50
N LEU A 165 -14.32 8.42 2.49
CA LEU A 165 -13.75 7.64 3.59
C LEU A 165 -14.71 7.61 4.78
N SER A 166 -14.80 6.46 5.43
CA SER A 166 -15.53 6.37 6.70
C SER A 166 -14.83 7.21 7.79
N ALA A 167 -15.62 7.78 8.70
CA ALA A 167 -15.09 8.62 9.79
C ALA A 167 -14.04 7.88 10.65
N GLU A 168 -14.23 6.57 10.86
CA GLU A 168 -13.26 5.75 11.59
C GLU A 168 -11.94 5.56 10.83
N LEU A 169 -11.99 5.38 9.50
CA LEU A 169 -10.78 5.32 8.69
C LEU A 169 -10.04 6.66 8.72
N VAL A 170 -10.77 7.78 8.59
CA VAL A 170 -10.21 9.14 8.71
C VAL A 170 -9.51 9.32 10.05
N ARG A 171 -10.14 8.94 11.16
CA ARG A 171 -9.58 9.04 12.52
C ARG A 171 -8.29 8.23 12.68
N LYS A 172 -8.24 7.01 12.15
CA LYS A 172 -7.02 6.19 12.19
C LYS A 172 -5.89 6.79 11.34
N LEU A 173 -6.20 7.28 10.15
CA LEU A 173 -5.18 7.92 9.31
C LEU A 173 -4.65 9.20 9.96
N GLU A 174 -5.52 9.97 10.61
CA GLU A 174 -5.16 11.16 11.37
C GLU A 174 -4.21 10.79 12.53
N GLU A 175 -4.54 9.75 13.29
CA GLU A 175 -3.69 9.20 14.35
C GLU A 175 -2.30 8.78 13.81
N MET A 176 -2.26 8.16 12.63
CA MET A 176 -1.01 7.82 11.95
C MET A 176 -0.19 9.08 11.62
N CYS A 177 -0.81 10.12 11.06
CA CYS A 177 -0.13 11.38 10.74
C CYS A 177 0.38 12.13 11.99
N ILE A 178 -0.38 12.11 13.10
CA ILE A 178 0.06 12.65 14.40
C ILE A 178 1.29 11.88 14.92
N SER A 179 1.32 10.56 14.72
CA SER A 179 2.44 9.74 15.15
C SER A 179 3.69 10.01 14.33
N ILE A 180 3.54 10.22 13.01
CA ILE A 180 4.63 10.62 12.12
C ILE A 180 5.21 11.98 12.54
N SER A 181 4.35 12.96 12.91
CA SER A 181 4.83 14.29 13.33
C SER A 181 5.69 14.24 14.59
N ARG A 182 5.33 13.34 15.52
CA ARG A 182 6.06 13.10 16.77
C ARG A 182 7.24 12.14 16.59
N ARG A 183 7.50 11.68 15.36
CA ARG A 183 8.51 10.68 15.00
C ARG A 183 8.32 9.35 15.75
N GLU A 184 7.08 9.00 16.09
CA GLU A 184 6.72 7.74 16.75
C GLU A 184 6.37 6.67 15.70
N TYR A 185 7.36 6.30 14.89
CA TYR A 185 7.17 5.45 13.71
C TYR A 185 6.64 4.05 14.05
N THR A 186 7.06 3.48 15.18
CA THR A 186 6.52 2.20 15.69
C THR A 186 4.99 2.28 15.90
N HIS A 187 4.49 3.38 16.46
CA HIS A 187 3.04 3.58 16.64
C HIS A 187 2.36 3.84 15.31
N ALA A 188 2.94 4.67 14.43
CA ALA A 188 2.42 4.89 13.08
C ALA A 188 2.27 3.58 12.30
N TYR A 189 3.23 2.67 12.42
CA TYR A 189 3.19 1.35 11.79
C TYR A 189 2.10 0.45 12.37
N LYS A 190 1.92 0.48 13.70
CA LYS A 190 0.80 -0.24 14.36
C LYS A 190 -0.54 0.25 13.83
N VAL A 191 -0.74 1.56 13.72
CA VAL A 191 -1.96 2.15 13.15
C VAL A 191 -2.14 1.72 11.68
N TYR A 192 -1.06 1.71 10.89
CA TYR A 192 -1.10 1.19 9.52
C TYR A 192 -1.51 -0.29 9.45
N MET A 193 -1.00 -1.15 10.34
CA MET A 193 -1.43 -2.54 10.44
C MET A 193 -2.92 -2.63 10.76
N ASP A 194 -3.39 -1.86 11.76
CA ASP A 194 -4.81 -1.82 12.15
C ASP A 194 -5.74 -1.29 11.05
N VAL A 195 -5.25 -0.45 10.13
CA VAL A 195 -5.98 0.03 8.96
C VAL A 195 -6.00 -1.02 7.86
N THR A 196 -4.84 -1.61 7.53
CA THR A 196 -4.71 -2.52 6.38
C THR A 196 -5.29 -3.91 6.63
N ILE A 197 -5.08 -4.44 7.82
CA ILE A 197 -5.60 -5.73 8.24
C ILE A 197 -7.03 -5.56 8.78
N GLY A 198 -7.31 -4.41 9.39
CA GLY A 198 -8.50 -4.19 10.19
C GLY A 198 -8.38 -4.81 11.59
N SER A 199 -9.39 -4.58 12.43
CA SER A 199 -9.59 -5.31 13.69
C SER A 199 -10.14 -6.73 13.48
N LYS A 200 -10.18 -7.20 12.23
CA LYS A 200 -10.67 -8.54 11.93
C LYS A 200 -9.71 -9.56 12.53
N LYS A 201 -10.23 -10.39 13.41
CA LYS A 201 -9.53 -11.59 13.86
C LYS A 201 -9.24 -12.43 12.62
N TRP A 202 -7.97 -12.53 12.23
CA TRP A 202 -7.48 -13.35 11.12
C TRP A 202 -8.03 -14.79 11.10
N GLN A 203 -8.54 -15.27 12.24
CA GLN A 203 -9.10 -16.60 12.42
C GLN A 203 -10.55 -16.76 11.94
N SER A 204 -11.25 -15.73 11.46
CA SER A 204 -12.67 -15.89 11.06
C SER A 204 -12.86 -16.77 9.83
N ASN A 205 -11.89 -16.82 8.92
CA ASN A 205 -12.02 -17.55 7.65
C ASN A 205 -11.34 -18.92 7.67
N LEU A 206 -10.61 -19.24 8.73
CA LEU A 206 -10.21 -20.62 8.96
C LEU A 206 -11.43 -21.31 9.57
N PRO A 207 -12.00 -22.35 8.93
CA PRO A 207 -13.04 -23.14 9.55
C PRO A 207 -12.48 -23.67 10.86
N CYS A 208 -12.89 -23.05 11.97
CA CYS A 208 -12.58 -23.59 13.28
C CYS A 208 -13.37 -24.89 13.35
N MET A 209 -12.67 -26.03 13.39
CA MET A 209 -13.31 -27.29 13.75
C MET A 209 -13.67 -27.21 15.23
N VAL A 210 -14.81 -26.60 15.53
CA VAL A 210 -15.37 -26.54 16.87
C VAL A 210 -15.97 -27.92 17.14
N ASN A 211 -15.30 -28.69 18.00
CA ASN A 211 -15.67 -30.00 18.55
C ASN A 211 -15.38 -31.24 17.69
N PHE A 212 -14.26 -31.91 18.00
CA PHE A 212 -14.15 -33.37 17.88
C PHE A 212 -14.91 -34.03 19.03
N SER A 213 -16.24 -34.01 18.98
CA SER A 213 -17.02 -34.96 19.79
C SER A 213 -16.88 -36.34 19.14
N ALA A 214 -16.46 -37.34 19.91
CA ALA A 214 -16.21 -38.71 19.43
C ALA A 214 -17.46 -39.45 18.88
N SER A 215 -18.63 -38.82 18.96
CA SER A 215 -19.84 -39.27 18.27
C SER A 215 -19.81 -38.79 16.82
N ARG A 216 -19.29 -39.64 15.94
CA ARG A 216 -19.40 -39.47 14.49
C ARG A 216 -20.88 -39.39 14.11
N GLN A 217 -21.39 -38.22 13.75
CA GLN A 217 -22.29 -38.13 12.60
C GLN A 217 -22.56 -36.74 11.99
N ASP A 218 -22.29 -35.60 12.65
CA ASP A 218 -22.51 -34.29 12.00
C ASP A 218 -21.37 -33.30 12.28
N THR A 219 -20.49 -33.12 11.28
CA THR A 219 -19.54 -32.00 11.27
C THR A 219 -20.26 -30.77 10.70
N GLU A 220 -20.93 -30.02 11.56
CA GLU A 220 -21.55 -28.76 11.16
C GLU A 220 -20.45 -27.69 11.00
N VAL A 221 -20.11 -27.37 9.75
CA VAL A 221 -19.20 -26.27 9.44
C VAL A 221 -19.97 -24.97 9.59
N GLN A 222 -19.84 -24.34 10.77
CA GLN A 222 -20.41 -23.03 11.00
C GLN A 222 -19.54 -21.96 10.32
N TRP A 223 -19.96 -21.51 9.14
CA TRP A 223 -19.40 -20.34 8.50
C TRP A 223 -19.80 -19.11 9.32
N THR A 224 -18.83 -18.36 9.85
CA THR A 224 -19.15 -17.03 10.36
C THR A 224 -19.64 -16.20 9.18
N PRO A 225 -20.82 -15.57 9.27
CA PRO A 225 -21.34 -14.74 8.19
C PRO A 225 -20.28 -13.72 7.78
N ASP A 226 -20.09 -13.54 6.46
CA ASP A 226 -19.09 -12.68 5.84
C ASP A 226 -19.03 -11.34 6.59
N SER A 227 -18.07 -11.23 7.49
CA SER A 227 -17.84 -10.02 8.25
C SER A 227 -17.34 -8.99 7.23
N GLY A 228 -18.17 -7.97 6.97
CA GLY A 228 -18.17 -7.12 5.76
C GLY A 228 -16.82 -6.63 5.25
N ALA A 229 -16.75 -6.26 3.96
CA ALA A 229 -15.52 -5.90 3.25
C ALA A 229 -14.58 -4.99 4.06
N ASN A 230 -13.26 -5.15 3.85
CA ASN A 230 -12.28 -4.29 4.50
C ASN A 230 -12.57 -2.82 4.14
N PRO A 231 -12.66 -1.89 5.10
CA PRO A 231 -12.99 -0.49 4.82
C PRO A 231 -12.03 0.17 3.82
N VAL A 232 -10.79 -0.31 3.74
CA VAL A 232 -9.78 0.17 2.79
C VAL A 232 -10.11 -0.26 1.35
N ASP A 233 -10.66 -1.46 1.18
CA ASP A 233 -11.07 -2.00 -0.13
C ASP A 233 -12.37 -1.36 -0.61
N GLU A 234 -13.35 -1.21 0.30
CA GLU A 234 -14.62 -0.55 0.01
C GLU A 234 -14.42 0.91 -0.43
N ALA A 235 -13.50 1.63 0.23
CA ALA A 235 -13.16 3.00 -0.14
C ALA A 235 -12.25 3.09 -1.39
N GLY A 236 -11.72 1.97 -1.89
CA GLY A 236 -10.79 1.94 -3.03
C GLY A 236 -9.52 2.76 -2.78
N VAL A 237 -8.99 2.73 -1.55
CA VAL A 237 -7.81 3.52 -1.14
C VAL A 237 -6.59 2.68 -0.76
N ARG A 238 -6.63 1.37 -1.03
CA ARG A 238 -5.52 0.45 -0.73
C ARG A 238 -4.17 0.96 -1.25
N THR A 239 -4.11 1.41 -2.50
CA THR A 239 -2.88 1.95 -3.11
C THR A 239 -2.36 3.18 -2.37
N HIS A 240 -3.26 4.06 -1.93
CA HIS A 240 -2.93 5.28 -1.19
C HIS A 240 -2.40 4.98 0.22
N ILE A 241 -2.93 3.95 0.88
CA ILE A 241 -2.44 3.47 2.18
C ILE A 241 -1.02 2.88 2.05
N VAL A 242 -0.76 2.10 1.00
CA VAL A 242 0.59 1.61 0.70
C VAL A 242 1.57 2.77 0.44
N LEU A 243 1.11 3.80 -0.27
CA LEU A 243 1.89 5.01 -0.47
C LEU A 243 2.19 5.73 0.85
N LEU A 244 1.20 5.87 1.75
CA LEU A 244 1.41 6.50 3.06
C LEU A 244 2.45 5.76 3.90
N ARG A 245 2.46 4.43 3.87
CA ARG A 245 3.54 3.64 4.49
C ARG A 245 4.89 3.96 3.87
N ARG A 246 4.99 4.04 2.55
CA ARG A 246 6.24 4.41 1.86
C ARG A 246 6.73 5.79 2.28
N LEU A 247 5.85 6.79 2.34
CA LEU A 247 6.16 8.13 2.81
C LEU A 247 6.64 8.13 4.27
N THR A 248 6.02 7.28 5.11
CA THR A 248 6.45 7.09 6.50
C THR A 248 7.86 6.53 6.59
N SER A 249 8.20 5.52 5.78
CA SER A 249 9.55 4.96 5.73
C SER A 249 10.59 5.97 5.24
N VAL A 250 10.26 6.80 4.25
CA VAL A 250 11.14 7.90 3.80
C VAL A 250 11.35 8.91 4.93
N ALA A 251 10.29 9.29 5.64
CA ALA A 251 10.39 10.20 6.78
C ALA A 251 11.25 9.62 7.92
N GLN A 252 11.07 8.34 8.26
CA GLN A 252 11.86 7.65 9.29
C GLN A 252 13.35 7.59 8.93
N ALA A 253 13.67 7.35 7.65
CA ALA A 253 15.03 7.30 7.16
C ALA A 253 15.80 8.63 7.38
N LEU A 254 15.14 9.76 7.12
CA LEU A 254 15.78 11.08 7.13
C LEU A 254 15.61 11.84 8.44
N LEU A 255 14.54 11.56 9.17
CA LEU A 255 14.19 12.20 10.44
C LEU A 255 14.00 11.15 11.55
N PRO A 256 15.00 10.29 11.83
CA PRO A 256 14.86 9.27 12.86
C PRO A 256 14.51 9.90 14.22
N ASN A 257 13.78 9.15 15.05
CA ASN A 257 13.59 9.48 16.44
C ASN A 257 14.93 9.32 17.19
N GLY A 258 15.18 10.17 18.18
CA GLY A 258 16.34 10.03 19.06
C GLY A 258 16.29 8.76 19.92
N ASP A 259 15.09 8.22 20.16
CA ASP A 259 14.88 6.91 20.79
C ASP A 259 14.75 5.81 19.72
N PRO A 260 15.72 4.87 19.62
CA PRO A 260 15.67 3.78 18.64
C PRO A 260 14.46 2.87 18.76
N SER A 261 13.85 2.73 19.95
CA SER A 261 12.65 1.89 20.14
C SER A 261 11.41 2.44 19.42
N LYS A 262 11.43 3.74 19.09
CA LYS A 262 10.39 4.42 18.32
C LYS A 262 10.61 4.35 16.81
N ASN A 263 11.79 3.87 16.38
CA ASN A 263 12.16 3.63 14.99
C ASN A 263 12.00 2.13 14.69
N CYS A 264 10.79 1.64 14.46
CA CYS A 264 10.60 0.25 14.02
C CYS A 264 9.73 0.23 12.76
N GLY A 265 10.37 -0.14 11.65
CA GLY A 265 9.81 -0.24 10.30
C GLY A 265 10.88 -0.67 9.32
#